data_AF-A0A972WAJ4-F1
#
_entry.id   AF-A0A972WAJ4-F1
#
_cell.length_a   1.000
_cell.length_b   1.000
_cell.length_c   1.000
_cell.angle_alpha   90.00
_cell.angle_beta   90.00
_cell.angle_gamma   90.00
#
_symmetry.space_group_name_H-M   'P 1'
#
loop_
_entity.id
_entity.type
_entity.pdbx_description
1 polymer ?
#
loop_
_entity_poly.entity_id
_entity_poly.type
_entity_poly.pdbx_seq_one_letter_code
_entity_poly.pdbx_strand_id
1 'polypeptide(L)'
;MAKKIFSLEDSRAFALLSGDANPIHVDALAARRLLYGRSLVHGIHSLLWGLDQHVGEARIKAVPAAITVTFSRPVFHGDAVTSSVTESKSPDEFRFSVLCRDADAAQVRLKAGTDTATHSNEWTPAPAIPLDDLTCVELSDDDMADKSGTFPLGLDVERLAKIFPALAATEWLGTVAMLLGLTRLVGMECPGLHSIFASLKMNCTGNGPASLRYGVKRWDARFQSLSLNVDAGRWSGTVGAIVRPSPVAQPSISEIKANVKLAGLEGRHALVIG
;
A
#
# COMPACT_ATOMS: atom_id res chain seq x y z
N MET A 1 10.93 3.18 -21.13
CA MET A 1 9.92 3.02 -20.06
C MET A 1 10.29 1.77 -19.29
N ALA A 2 10.51 1.89 -17.99
CA ALA A 2 10.75 0.72 -17.15
C ALA A 2 9.49 -0.17 -17.11
N LYS A 3 9.68 -1.49 -17.09
CA LYS A 3 8.61 -2.50 -17.03
C LYS A 3 8.87 -3.44 -15.86
N LYS A 4 7.84 -3.80 -15.10
CA LYS A 4 7.91 -4.80 -14.02
C LYS A 4 6.67 -5.70 -14.06
N ILE A 5 6.86 -6.97 -13.71
CA ILE A 5 5.77 -7.90 -13.38
C ILE A 5 6.01 -8.26 -11.92
N PHE A 6 5.06 -7.93 -11.05
CA PHE A 6 5.16 -8.27 -9.63
C PHE A 6 4.69 -9.70 -9.39
N SER A 7 5.52 -10.48 -8.71
CA SER A 7 5.17 -11.80 -8.18
C SER A 7 4.62 -11.69 -6.76
N LEU A 8 4.02 -12.77 -6.26
CA LEU A 8 3.61 -12.84 -4.84
C LEU A 8 4.82 -12.72 -3.90
N GLU A 9 5.98 -13.22 -4.31
CA GLU A 9 7.21 -13.14 -3.53
C GLU A 9 7.74 -11.70 -3.43
N ASP A 10 7.58 -10.88 -4.48
CA ASP A 10 7.87 -9.45 -4.42
C ASP A 10 7.02 -8.77 -3.32
N SER A 11 5.73 -9.11 -3.22
CA SER A 11 4.85 -8.55 -2.19
C SER A 11 5.16 -9.09 -0.79
N ARG A 12 5.61 -10.34 -0.64
CA ARG A 12 6.09 -10.87 0.65
C ARG A 12 7.39 -10.19 1.10
N ALA A 13 8.33 -9.99 0.18
CA ALA A 13 9.55 -9.23 0.45
C ALA A 13 9.23 -7.78 0.84
N PHE A 14 8.28 -7.15 0.15
CA PHE A 14 7.80 -5.81 0.49
C PHE A 14 7.05 -5.75 1.83
N ALA A 15 6.26 -6.77 2.17
CA ALA A 15 5.59 -6.87 3.46
C ALA A 15 6.60 -6.95 4.62
N LEU A 16 7.69 -7.69 4.44
CA LEU A 16 8.80 -7.71 5.43
C LEU A 16 9.53 -6.38 5.55
N LEU A 17 9.63 -5.59 4.47
CA LEU A 17 10.24 -4.26 4.50
C LEU A 17 9.30 -3.22 5.13
N SER A 18 8.01 -3.27 4.82
CA SER A 18 7.03 -2.26 5.22
C SER A 18 6.32 -2.55 6.54
N GLY A 19 6.24 -3.82 6.93
CA GLY A 19 5.35 -4.32 7.97
C GLY A 19 3.90 -4.47 7.53
N ASP A 20 3.56 -4.24 6.26
CA ASP A 20 2.21 -4.42 5.71
C ASP A 20 2.03 -5.84 5.16
N ALA A 21 1.55 -6.73 6.03
CA ALA A 21 1.24 -8.12 5.74
C ALA A 21 -0.26 -8.37 5.48
N ASN A 22 -1.01 -7.36 5.01
CA ASN A 22 -2.44 -7.55 4.73
C ASN A 22 -2.65 -8.78 3.81
N PRO A 23 -3.51 -9.75 4.17
CA PRO A 23 -3.69 -10.99 3.41
C PRO A 23 -4.03 -10.79 1.94
N ILE A 24 -4.64 -9.66 1.58
CA ILE A 24 -4.91 -9.33 0.18
C ILE A 24 -3.64 -9.25 -0.68
N HIS A 25 -2.48 -9.01 -0.06
CA HIS A 25 -1.19 -8.87 -0.71
C HIS A 25 -0.31 -10.12 -0.62
N VAL A 26 -0.33 -10.85 0.49
CA VAL A 26 0.66 -11.89 0.78
C VAL A 26 0.13 -13.33 0.74
N ASP A 27 -1.20 -13.49 0.74
CA ASP A 27 -1.88 -14.78 0.70
C ASP A 27 -2.85 -14.87 -0.48
N ALA A 28 -2.42 -15.57 -1.52
CA ALA A 28 -3.22 -15.78 -2.72
C ALA A 28 -4.46 -16.65 -2.49
N LEU A 29 -4.48 -17.52 -1.47
CA LEU A 29 -5.66 -18.33 -1.13
C LEU A 29 -6.68 -17.50 -0.38
N ALA A 30 -6.26 -16.72 0.63
CA ALA A 30 -7.14 -15.78 1.32
C ALA A 30 -7.74 -14.76 0.36
N ALA A 31 -6.93 -14.21 -0.56
CA ALA A 31 -7.37 -13.20 -1.51
C ALA A 31 -8.47 -13.65 -2.49
N ARG A 32 -8.64 -14.96 -2.72
CA ARG A 32 -9.75 -15.51 -3.53
C ARG A 32 -11.12 -15.18 -2.96
N ARG A 33 -11.20 -14.94 -1.65
CA ARG A 33 -12.45 -14.66 -0.93
C ARG A 33 -12.67 -13.16 -0.68
N LEU A 34 -11.75 -12.31 -1.14
CA LEU A 34 -11.81 -10.86 -0.97
C LEU A 34 -12.38 -10.20 -2.23
N LEU A 35 -12.64 -8.89 -2.14
CA LEU A 35 -13.32 -8.08 -3.17
C LEU A 35 -12.90 -8.36 -4.62
N TYR A 36 -11.61 -8.57 -4.87
CA TYR A 36 -11.10 -8.77 -6.23
C TYR A 36 -10.90 -10.24 -6.63
N GLY A 37 -11.11 -11.20 -5.73
CA GLY A 37 -10.96 -12.63 -5.99
C GLY A 37 -9.53 -13.10 -6.32
N ARG A 38 -8.53 -12.22 -6.20
CA ARG A 38 -7.11 -12.53 -6.42
C ARG A 38 -6.25 -11.53 -5.66
N SER A 39 -5.01 -11.93 -5.36
CA SER A 39 -4.04 -11.10 -4.64
C SER A 39 -3.60 -9.87 -5.43
N LEU A 40 -3.36 -8.76 -4.72
CA LEU A 40 -2.96 -7.47 -5.27
C LEU A 40 -1.54 -7.10 -4.84
N VAL A 41 -0.84 -6.32 -5.66
CA VAL A 41 0.37 -5.61 -5.25
C VAL A 41 -0.01 -4.44 -4.34
N HIS A 42 0.79 -4.17 -3.31
CA HIS A 42 0.62 -2.97 -2.50
C HIS A 42 0.72 -1.71 -3.37
N GLY A 43 -0.20 -0.75 -3.19
CA GLY A 43 -0.15 0.52 -3.96
C GLY A 43 1.17 1.26 -3.74
N ILE A 44 1.61 1.35 -2.47
CA ILE A 44 2.89 1.99 -2.12
C ILE A 44 4.10 1.24 -2.70
N HIS A 45 4.05 -0.08 -2.87
CA HIS A 45 5.11 -0.82 -3.57
C HIS A 45 5.22 -0.38 -5.03
N SER A 46 4.09 -0.25 -5.73
CA SER A 46 4.07 0.24 -7.12
C SER A 46 4.59 1.68 -7.22
N LEU A 47 4.24 2.54 -6.25
CA LEU A 47 4.76 3.91 -6.14
C LEU A 47 6.28 3.92 -5.93
N LEU A 48 6.79 3.18 -4.95
CA LEU A 48 8.23 3.12 -4.64
C LEU A 48 9.03 2.55 -5.79
N TRP A 49 8.52 1.54 -6.49
CA TRP A 49 9.14 1.06 -7.73
C TRP A 49 9.23 2.18 -8.78
N GLY A 50 8.15 2.90 -9.06
CA GLY A 50 8.18 4.00 -10.02
C GLY A 50 9.13 5.14 -9.63
N LEU A 51 9.17 5.49 -8.33
CA LEU A 51 10.13 6.47 -7.79
C LEU A 51 11.57 5.99 -7.97
N ASP A 52 11.86 4.73 -7.62
CA ASP A 52 13.19 4.14 -7.75
C ASP A 52 13.71 4.18 -9.20
N GLN A 53 12.84 3.88 -10.18
CA GLN A 53 13.21 4.00 -11.59
C GLN A 53 13.56 5.46 -11.97
N HIS A 54 12.73 6.43 -11.57
CA HIS A 54 12.94 7.83 -11.95
C HIS A 54 14.08 8.52 -11.18
N VAL A 55 14.38 8.07 -9.97
CA VAL A 55 15.58 8.48 -9.21
C VAL A 55 16.83 7.86 -9.85
N GLY A 56 16.81 6.57 -10.20
CA GLY A 56 17.92 5.89 -10.88
C GLY A 56 18.24 6.47 -12.26
N GLU A 57 17.22 6.95 -12.98
CA GLU A 57 17.35 7.68 -14.25
C GLU A 57 17.73 9.16 -14.07
N ALA A 58 17.97 9.62 -12.83
CA ALA A 58 18.28 11.01 -12.47
C ALA A 58 17.23 12.05 -12.95
N ARG A 59 15.99 11.62 -13.18
CA ARG A 59 14.85 12.51 -13.52
C ARG A 59 14.31 13.23 -12.29
N ILE A 60 14.33 12.55 -11.15
CA ILE A 60 14.04 13.12 -9.84
C ILE A 60 15.36 13.20 -9.07
N LYS A 61 15.82 14.42 -8.77
CA LYS A 61 17.17 14.66 -8.24
C LYS A 61 17.22 14.98 -6.75
N ALA A 62 16.11 15.40 -6.17
CA ALA A 62 16.01 15.84 -4.79
C ALA A 62 14.71 15.37 -4.17
N VAL A 63 14.66 15.30 -2.85
CA VAL A 63 13.44 14.99 -2.11
C VAL A 63 12.37 16.07 -2.41
N PRO A 64 11.13 15.69 -2.79
CA PRO A 64 10.10 16.67 -3.12
C PRO A 64 9.60 17.41 -1.86
N ALA A 65 9.08 18.63 -2.05
CA ALA A 65 8.37 19.35 -0.99
C ALA A 65 6.94 18.84 -0.78
N ALA A 66 6.34 18.18 -1.78
CA ALA A 66 5.03 17.57 -1.66
C ALA A 66 4.90 16.32 -2.54
N ILE A 67 4.19 15.32 -2.04
CA ILE A 67 3.89 14.08 -2.74
C ILE A 67 2.37 13.92 -2.75
N THR A 68 1.78 13.82 -3.93
CA THR A 68 0.36 13.50 -4.10
C THR A 68 0.23 12.27 -4.99
N VAL A 69 -0.49 11.26 -4.51
CA VAL A 69 -0.73 10.01 -5.23
C VAL A 69 -2.20 9.64 -5.18
N THR A 70 -2.72 9.17 -6.31
CA THR A 70 -4.04 8.56 -6.40
C THR A 70 -3.89 7.18 -7.03
N PHE A 71 -4.41 6.15 -6.35
CA PHE A 71 -4.47 4.78 -6.86
C PHE A 71 -5.86 4.56 -7.44
N SER A 72 -5.95 4.52 -8.76
CA SER A 72 -7.23 4.46 -9.48
C SER A 72 -7.66 3.02 -9.78
N ARG A 73 -6.71 2.09 -9.85
CA ARG A 73 -6.97 0.68 -10.17
C ARG A 73 -6.00 -0.23 -9.42
N PRO A 74 -6.44 -1.42 -9.01
CA PRO A 74 -5.53 -2.40 -8.41
C PRO A 74 -4.53 -2.92 -9.45
N VAL A 75 -3.29 -3.12 -9.01
CA VAL A 75 -2.31 -3.92 -9.75
C VAL A 75 -2.35 -5.33 -9.19
N PHE A 76 -2.54 -6.31 -10.05
CA PHE A 76 -2.58 -7.70 -9.64
C PHE A 76 -1.22 -8.38 -9.81
N HIS A 77 -0.92 -9.38 -8.98
CA HIS A 77 0.24 -10.23 -9.22
C HIS A 77 0.14 -10.92 -10.59
N GLY A 78 1.27 -10.90 -11.32
CA GLY A 78 1.36 -11.38 -12.70
C GLY A 78 0.97 -10.37 -13.78
N ASP A 79 0.37 -9.24 -13.43
CA ASP A 79 0.12 -8.17 -14.40
C ASP A 79 1.42 -7.38 -14.66
N ALA A 80 1.63 -7.02 -15.92
CA ALA A 80 2.74 -6.16 -16.31
C ALA A 80 2.40 -4.69 -16.09
N VAL A 81 3.30 -3.97 -15.43
CA VAL A 81 3.22 -2.52 -15.25
C VAL A 81 4.37 -1.80 -15.94
N THR A 82 4.14 -0.54 -16.30
CA THR A 82 5.17 0.37 -16.80
C THR A 82 5.11 1.70 -16.06
N SER A 83 6.25 2.39 -15.95
CA SER A 83 6.29 3.77 -15.44
C SER A 83 6.56 4.74 -16.59
N SER A 84 5.75 5.79 -16.69
CA SER A 84 5.85 6.81 -17.73
C SER A 84 5.68 8.22 -17.17
N VAL A 85 6.58 9.13 -17.53
CA VAL A 85 6.44 10.57 -17.25
C VAL A 85 5.20 11.09 -17.96
N THR A 86 4.43 11.94 -17.28
CA THR A 86 3.25 12.60 -17.84
C THR A 86 3.48 14.12 -17.89
N GLU A 87 2.77 14.80 -18.78
CA GLU A 87 2.92 16.26 -18.92
C GLU A 87 2.55 16.99 -17.62
N SER A 88 3.40 17.94 -17.22
CA SER A 88 3.07 18.92 -16.19
C SER A 88 2.87 20.30 -16.82
N LYS A 89 1.92 21.06 -16.26
CA LYS A 89 1.69 22.48 -16.58
C LYS A 89 2.56 23.41 -15.73
N SER A 90 3.31 22.90 -14.76
CA SER A 90 4.14 23.67 -13.84
C SER A 90 5.61 23.25 -13.97
N PRO A 91 6.55 24.20 -14.08
CA PRO A 91 7.97 23.88 -14.15
C PRO A 91 8.52 23.24 -12.87
N ASP A 92 7.86 23.46 -11.73
CA ASP A 92 8.27 22.97 -10.40
C ASP A 92 7.59 21.65 -10.02
N GLU A 93 7.08 20.90 -10.99
CA GLU A 93 6.32 19.69 -10.73
C GLU A 93 6.76 18.55 -11.65
N PHE A 94 7.12 17.43 -11.02
CA PHE A 94 7.38 16.18 -11.73
C PHE A 94 6.15 15.28 -11.63
N ARG A 95 5.69 14.75 -12.78
CA ARG A 95 4.57 13.82 -12.84
C ARG A 95 4.93 12.54 -13.55
N PHE A 96 4.42 11.43 -13.04
CA PHE A 96 4.47 10.16 -13.72
C PHE A 96 3.26 9.30 -13.34
N SER A 97 2.97 8.32 -14.19
CA SER A 97 1.97 7.30 -13.94
C SER A 97 2.62 5.93 -13.90
N VAL A 98 2.10 5.07 -13.02
CA VAL A 98 2.25 3.62 -13.13
C VAL A 98 1.06 3.10 -13.90
N LEU A 99 1.31 2.56 -15.09
CA LEU A 99 0.31 2.02 -16.00
C LEU A 99 0.21 0.50 -15.84
N CYS A 100 -1.00 -0.03 -15.85
CA CYS A 100 -1.30 -1.46 -15.90
C CYS A 100 -2.36 -1.69 -16.97
N ARG A 101 -2.07 -2.55 -17.96
CA ARG A 101 -2.97 -2.80 -19.12
C ARG A 101 -3.40 -1.49 -19.80
N ASP A 102 -2.44 -0.61 -20.04
CA ASP A 102 -2.61 0.70 -20.70
C ASP A 102 -3.54 1.69 -19.98
N ALA A 103 -3.86 1.44 -18.71
CA ALA A 103 -4.62 2.35 -17.86
C ALA A 103 -3.80 2.77 -16.62
N ASP A 104 -4.05 3.98 -16.12
CA ASP A 104 -3.43 4.47 -14.89
C ASP A 104 -3.85 3.59 -13.70
N ALA A 105 -2.88 2.89 -13.11
CA ALA A 105 -3.03 2.24 -11.81
C ALA A 105 -2.72 3.22 -10.68
N ALA A 106 -1.66 4.03 -10.84
CA ALA A 106 -1.31 5.10 -9.92
C ALA A 106 -0.89 6.35 -10.69
N GLN A 107 -1.39 7.51 -10.26
CA GLN A 107 -0.97 8.83 -10.75
C GLN A 107 -0.18 9.54 -9.65
N VAL A 108 1.03 9.98 -9.97
CA VAL A 108 1.98 10.57 -9.00
C VAL A 108 2.31 11.99 -9.41
N ARG A 109 2.23 12.91 -8.43
CA ARG A 109 2.65 14.31 -8.58
C ARG A 109 3.61 14.67 -7.45
N LEU A 110 4.78 15.16 -7.83
CA LEU A 110 5.83 15.59 -6.92
C LEU A 110 6.06 17.08 -7.14
N LYS A 111 5.93 17.88 -6.09
CA LYS A 111 6.36 19.29 -6.14
C LYS A 111 7.83 19.37 -5.79
N ALA A 112 8.62 20.07 -6.60
CA ALA A 112 10.04 20.27 -6.38
C ALA A 112 10.31 20.75 -4.95
N GLY A 113 11.26 20.09 -4.28
CA GLY A 113 11.80 20.56 -3.02
C GLY A 113 12.84 21.63 -3.27
N THR A 114 12.86 22.66 -2.42
CA THR A 114 14.00 23.60 -2.32
C THR A 114 15.00 23.15 -1.28
N ASP A 115 14.69 22.07 -0.55
CA ASP A 115 15.45 21.65 0.62
C ASP A 115 16.56 20.69 0.20
N THR A 116 17.80 21.17 0.30
CA THR A 116 19.03 20.39 0.12
C THR A 116 19.61 19.95 1.47
N ALA A 117 18.87 20.10 2.57
CA ALA A 117 19.36 19.75 3.88
C ALA A 117 19.57 18.23 3.97
N THR A 118 20.83 17.83 4.02
CA THR A 118 21.28 16.51 4.46
C THR A 118 20.85 16.33 5.91
N HIS A 119 19.74 15.65 6.13
CA HIS A 119 19.29 15.29 7.46
C HIS A 119 20.01 14.02 7.94
N SER A 120 20.27 13.94 9.24
CA SER A 120 20.97 12.81 9.86
C SER A 120 20.27 11.50 9.53
N ASN A 121 21.00 10.60 8.86
CA ASN A 121 20.55 9.26 8.45
C ASN A 121 20.50 8.26 9.62
N GLU A 122 20.26 8.71 10.84
CA GLU A 122 20.10 7.81 11.98
C GLU A 122 18.72 7.16 11.91
N TRP A 123 18.65 6.09 11.12
CA TRP A 123 17.50 5.21 11.02
C TRP A 123 17.65 4.09 12.02
N THR A 124 16.66 3.96 12.91
CA THR A 124 16.55 2.76 13.72
C THR A 124 16.14 1.61 12.80
N PRO A 125 16.93 0.52 12.74
CA PRO A 125 16.52 -0.67 12.00
C PRO A 125 15.15 -1.12 12.52
N ALA A 126 14.20 -1.36 11.62
CA ALA A 126 12.97 -2.03 12.01
C ALA A 126 13.33 -3.43 12.54
N PRO A 127 12.77 -3.88 13.67
CA PRO A 127 13.01 -5.24 14.13
C PRO A 127 12.59 -6.22 13.04
N ALA A 128 13.41 -7.25 12.82
CA ALA A 128 13.08 -8.32 11.90
C ALA A 128 11.95 -9.16 12.52
N ILE A 129 10.73 -8.95 12.06
CA ILE A 129 9.54 -9.71 12.48
C ILE A 129 9.21 -10.71 11.35
N PRO A 130 9.07 -12.01 11.66
CA PRO A 130 8.54 -12.98 10.70
C PRO A 130 7.20 -12.54 10.13
N LEU A 131 6.94 -12.86 8.85
CA LEU A 131 5.70 -12.43 8.19
C LEU A 131 4.45 -12.96 8.92
N ASP A 132 4.52 -14.18 9.44
CA ASP A 132 3.41 -14.84 10.14
C ASP A 132 3.10 -14.21 11.52
N ASP A 133 4.04 -13.45 12.08
CA ASP A 133 3.86 -12.74 13.35
C ASP A 133 3.24 -11.34 13.15
N LEU A 134 3.16 -10.86 11.90
CA LEU A 134 2.50 -9.60 11.57
C LEU A 134 0.99 -9.79 11.52
N THR A 135 0.30 -9.26 12.53
CA THR A 135 -1.16 -9.38 12.64
C THR A 135 -1.86 -8.11 12.17
N CYS A 136 -2.81 -8.23 11.23
CA CYS A 136 -3.69 -7.13 10.85
C CYS A 136 -4.78 -6.94 11.90
N VAL A 137 -5.01 -5.69 12.31
CA VAL A 137 -6.15 -5.34 13.15
C VAL A 137 -7.42 -5.42 12.31
N GLU A 138 -8.41 -6.16 12.78
CA GLU A 138 -9.78 -6.10 12.27
C GLU A 138 -10.58 -5.12 13.11
N LEU A 139 -11.19 -4.12 12.48
CA LEU A 139 -11.95 -3.06 13.14
C LEU A 139 -13.42 -3.12 12.72
N SER A 140 -14.30 -2.82 13.67
CA SER A 140 -15.67 -2.44 13.38
C SER A 140 -15.75 -1.01 12.84
N ASP A 141 -16.88 -0.65 12.22
CA ASP A 141 -17.13 0.72 11.75
C ASP A 141 -17.03 1.75 12.90
N ASP A 142 -17.52 1.39 14.09
CA ASP A 142 -17.51 2.24 15.28
C ASP A 142 -16.08 2.42 15.83
N ASP A 143 -15.32 1.33 15.96
CA ASP A 143 -13.93 1.40 16.44
C ASP A 143 -13.02 2.17 15.48
N MET A 144 -13.35 2.15 14.20
CA MET A 144 -12.59 2.86 13.17
C MET A 144 -12.88 4.37 13.18
N ALA A 145 -14.13 4.79 13.40
CA ALA A 145 -14.56 6.18 13.20
C ALA A 145 -13.76 7.21 14.03
N ASP A 146 -13.33 6.84 15.24
CA ASP A 146 -12.59 7.72 16.16
C ASP A 146 -11.14 7.25 16.42
N LYS A 147 -10.64 6.31 15.60
CA LYS A 147 -9.32 5.72 15.82
C LYS A 147 -8.22 6.75 15.61
N SER A 148 -7.27 6.77 16.55
CA SER A 148 -6.02 7.50 16.44
C SER A 148 -4.89 6.68 17.05
N GLY A 149 -3.66 7.04 16.74
CA GLY A 149 -2.51 6.30 17.24
C GLY A 149 -1.18 6.92 16.89
N THR A 150 -0.13 6.32 17.43
CA THR A 150 1.25 6.66 17.11
C THR A 150 2.11 5.41 17.13
N PHE A 151 3.08 5.32 16.23
CA PHE A 151 4.07 4.26 16.21
C PHE A 151 5.40 4.75 15.64
N PRO A 152 6.55 4.13 16.00
CA PRO A 152 7.85 4.54 15.47
C PRO A 152 7.94 4.26 13.96
N LEU A 153 8.59 5.17 13.23
CA LEU A 153 9.05 4.91 11.87
C LEU A 153 10.35 4.14 11.96
N GLY A 154 10.52 3.16 11.08
CA GLY A 154 11.72 2.33 10.99
C GLY A 154 12.04 2.01 9.54
N LEU A 155 13.31 1.75 9.27
CA LEU A 155 13.76 1.40 7.93
C LEU A 155 14.91 0.40 8.00
N ASP A 156 14.72 -0.78 7.40
CA ASP A 156 15.80 -1.73 7.13
C ASP A 156 16.47 -1.32 5.81
N VAL A 157 17.59 -0.61 5.90
CA VAL A 157 18.31 -0.06 4.74
C VAL A 157 18.89 -1.17 3.86
N GLU A 158 19.26 -2.32 4.44
CA GLU A 158 19.79 -3.45 3.68
C GLU A 158 18.70 -4.11 2.84
N ARG A 159 17.50 -4.32 3.40
CA ARG A 159 16.33 -4.78 2.62
C ARG A 159 15.90 -3.75 1.60
N LEU A 160 15.92 -2.47 1.97
CA LEU A 160 15.62 -1.38 1.04
C LEU A 160 16.55 -1.45 -0.18
N ALA A 161 17.86 -1.55 0.02
CA ALA A 161 18.85 -1.61 -1.06
C ALA A 161 18.64 -2.81 -2.01
N LYS A 162 18.07 -3.92 -1.52
CA LYS A 162 17.74 -5.09 -2.34
C LYS A 162 16.51 -4.88 -3.21
N ILE A 163 15.52 -4.12 -2.73
CA ILE A 163 14.23 -3.94 -3.42
C ILE A 163 14.19 -2.65 -4.26
N PHE A 164 14.77 -1.56 -3.74
CA PHE A 164 14.79 -0.22 -4.33
C PHE A 164 16.20 0.38 -4.24
N PRO A 165 17.16 -0.09 -5.06
CA PRO A 165 18.57 0.28 -4.95
C PRO A 165 18.86 1.75 -5.21
N ALA A 166 18.12 2.42 -6.10
CA ALA A 166 18.34 3.83 -6.40
C ALA A 166 17.86 4.71 -5.24
N LEU A 167 16.71 4.40 -4.63
CA LEU A 167 16.23 5.11 -3.46
C LEU A 167 17.15 4.91 -2.25
N ALA A 168 17.67 3.69 -2.04
CA ALA A 168 18.60 3.39 -0.95
C ALA A 168 19.91 4.19 -1.01
N ALA A 169 20.33 4.58 -2.21
CA ALA A 169 21.57 5.32 -2.44
C ALA A 169 21.41 6.85 -2.32
N THR A 170 20.27 7.34 -1.84
CA THR A 170 19.95 8.77 -1.80
C THR A 170 19.45 9.23 -0.42
N GLU A 171 19.29 10.54 -0.26
CA GLU A 171 18.67 11.21 0.89
C GLU A 171 17.16 10.92 1.07
N TRP A 172 16.58 10.03 0.26
CA TRP A 172 15.16 9.69 0.30
C TRP A 172 14.76 8.78 1.46
N LEU A 173 15.69 8.30 2.27
CA LEU A 173 15.43 7.32 3.32
C LEU A 173 14.26 7.71 4.23
N GLY A 174 14.14 9.00 4.59
CA GLY A 174 13.01 9.46 5.41
C GLY A 174 11.68 9.53 4.70
N THR A 175 11.69 9.83 3.41
CA THR A 175 10.51 9.75 2.56
C THR A 175 10.07 8.30 2.40
N VAL A 176 11.02 7.38 2.21
CA VAL A 176 10.74 5.94 2.10
C VAL A 176 10.17 5.41 3.42
N ALA A 177 10.81 5.69 4.55
CA ALA A 177 10.31 5.27 5.86
C ALA A 177 8.89 5.78 6.12
N MET A 178 8.60 7.04 5.76
CA MET A 178 7.25 7.60 5.82
C MET A 178 6.27 6.80 4.95
N LEU A 179 6.59 6.55 3.66
CA LEU A 179 5.72 5.80 2.75
C LEU A 179 5.47 4.36 3.22
N LEU A 180 6.50 3.68 3.74
CA LEU A 180 6.38 2.36 4.37
C LEU A 180 5.47 2.42 5.61
N GLY A 181 5.62 3.44 6.44
CA GLY A 181 4.74 3.70 7.57
C GLY A 181 3.28 3.92 7.18
N LEU A 182 3.02 4.60 6.05
CA LEU A 182 1.66 4.82 5.56
C LEU A 182 0.99 3.51 5.10
N THR A 183 1.70 2.63 4.38
CA THR A 183 1.12 1.35 3.97
C THR A 183 0.86 0.47 5.19
N ARG A 184 1.77 0.45 6.17
CA ARG A 184 1.55 -0.25 7.45
C ARG A 184 0.33 0.29 8.19
N LEU A 185 0.18 1.62 8.26
CA LEU A 185 -1.00 2.26 8.85
C LEU A 185 -2.28 1.73 8.21
N VAL A 186 -2.40 1.83 6.89
CA VAL A 186 -3.64 1.45 6.20
C VAL A 186 -3.87 -0.06 6.25
N GLY A 187 -2.84 -0.86 5.96
CA GLY A 187 -2.91 -2.31 5.81
C GLY A 187 -3.04 -3.08 7.13
N MET A 188 -2.53 -2.53 8.23
CA MET A 188 -2.39 -3.25 9.51
C MET A 188 -3.12 -2.60 10.67
N GLU A 189 -3.26 -1.27 10.70
CA GLU A 189 -3.73 -0.54 11.89
C GLU A 189 -5.13 0.05 11.72
N CYS A 190 -5.34 0.88 10.70
CA CYS A 190 -6.59 1.60 10.44
C CYS A 190 -6.66 1.99 8.94
N PRO A 191 -7.57 1.42 8.13
CA PRO A 191 -8.64 0.48 8.51
C PRO A 191 -8.16 -0.93 8.89
N GLY A 192 -6.90 -1.28 8.61
CA GLY A 192 -6.34 -2.58 8.93
C GLY A 192 -6.77 -3.65 7.93
N LEU A 193 -7.30 -4.77 8.44
CA LEU A 193 -7.55 -5.99 7.68
C LEU A 193 -8.36 -5.72 6.40
N HIS A 194 -9.45 -4.97 6.48
CA HIS A 194 -10.36 -4.74 5.36
C HIS A 194 -10.04 -3.48 4.54
N SER A 195 -8.76 -3.16 4.35
CA SER A 195 -8.35 -1.90 3.71
C SER A 195 -7.96 -2.02 2.22
N ILE A 196 -8.09 -0.92 1.50
CA ILE A 196 -7.47 -0.68 0.19
C ILE A 196 -6.90 0.74 0.23
N PHE A 197 -5.61 0.90 -0.02
CA PHE A 197 -4.96 2.22 -0.05
C PHE A 197 -5.39 2.98 -1.32
N ALA A 198 -6.05 4.13 -1.15
CA ALA A 198 -6.66 4.87 -2.27
C ALA A 198 -5.88 6.12 -2.67
N SER A 199 -5.34 6.87 -1.70
CA SER A 199 -4.59 8.11 -2.00
C SER A 199 -3.71 8.58 -0.86
N LEU A 200 -2.74 9.42 -1.17
CA LEU A 200 -2.00 10.21 -0.18
C LEU A 200 -1.74 11.62 -0.70
N LYS A 201 -1.70 12.57 0.22
CA LYS A 201 -1.26 13.95 -0.03
C LYS A 201 -0.42 14.38 1.16
N MET A 202 0.89 14.41 0.98
CA MET A 202 1.86 14.76 2.02
C MET A 202 2.61 16.03 1.61
N ASN A 203 2.82 16.93 2.56
CA ASN A 203 3.65 18.11 2.39
C ASN A 203 4.78 18.05 3.41
N CYS A 204 5.95 18.51 3.01
CA CYS A 204 7.06 18.72 3.91
C CYS A 204 6.75 19.93 4.81
N THR A 205 6.78 19.74 6.13
CA THR A 205 6.42 20.77 7.11
C THR A 205 7.56 21.14 8.06
N GLY A 206 8.79 20.68 7.78
CA GLY A 206 9.97 20.89 8.62
C GLY A 206 10.32 19.63 9.43
N ASN A 207 11.10 19.75 10.50
CA ASN A 207 11.51 18.57 11.29
C ASN A 207 10.40 18.07 12.22
N GLY A 208 10.33 16.75 12.39
CA GLY A 208 9.43 16.10 13.35
C GLY A 208 10.04 14.80 13.88
N PRO A 209 9.40 14.17 14.88
CA PRO A 209 9.91 12.95 15.51
C PRO A 209 9.96 11.79 14.52
N ALA A 210 10.85 10.81 14.74
CA ALA A 210 10.93 9.56 13.96
C ALA A 210 9.75 8.61 14.25
N SER A 211 8.53 9.13 14.25
CA SER A 211 7.29 8.42 14.45
C SER A 211 6.23 8.90 13.46
N LEU A 212 5.22 8.04 13.29
CA LEU A 212 4.00 8.36 12.59
C LEU A 212 2.89 8.49 13.62
N ARG A 213 2.21 9.63 13.62
CA ARG A 213 0.97 9.89 14.34
C ARG A 213 -0.16 10.01 13.33
N TYR A 214 -1.32 9.46 13.67
CA TYR A 214 -2.50 9.57 12.83
C TYR A 214 -3.77 9.74 13.65
N GLY A 215 -4.81 10.23 12.99
CA GLY A 215 -6.18 10.23 13.51
C GLY A 215 -7.18 10.23 12.37
N VAL A 216 -8.31 9.56 12.57
CA VAL A 216 -9.40 9.58 11.59
C VAL A 216 -9.91 11.01 11.44
N LYS A 217 -9.87 11.50 10.21
CA LYS A 217 -10.40 12.80 9.82
C LYS A 217 -11.87 12.68 9.44
N ARG A 218 -12.21 11.61 8.71
CA ARG A 218 -13.56 11.37 8.21
C ARG A 218 -13.73 9.89 7.89
N TRP A 219 -14.84 9.33 8.35
CA TRP A 219 -15.39 8.05 7.92
C TRP A 219 -16.73 8.29 7.22
N ASP A 220 -16.94 7.68 6.05
CA ASP A 220 -18.23 7.70 5.32
C ASP A 220 -18.63 6.27 4.96
N ALA A 221 -19.45 5.66 5.82
CA ALA A 221 -19.90 4.28 5.67
C ALA A 221 -20.65 4.00 4.36
N ARG A 222 -21.32 5.01 3.77
CA ARG A 222 -22.08 4.85 2.52
C ARG A 222 -21.17 4.58 1.33
N PHE A 223 -19.97 5.17 1.34
CA PHE A 223 -18.95 5.00 0.31
C PHE A 223 -17.81 4.10 0.77
N GLN A 224 -17.89 3.55 1.99
CA GLN A 224 -16.83 2.81 2.64
C GLN A 224 -15.48 3.54 2.55
N SER A 225 -15.50 4.86 2.73
CA SER A 225 -14.34 5.72 2.51
C SER A 225 -13.82 6.27 3.83
N LEU A 226 -12.52 6.06 4.08
CA LEU A 226 -11.81 6.58 5.22
C LEU A 226 -10.78 7.62 4.79
N SER A 227 -10.69 8.72 5.53
CA SER A 227 -9.63 9.71 5.43
C SER A 227 -8.96 9.89 6.79
N LEU A 228 -7.63 9.84 6.80
CA LEU A 228 -6.77 9.97 7.97
C LEU A 228 -5.97 11.27 7.85
N ASN A 229 -5.84 12.02 8.95
CA ASN A 229 -4.77 13.00 9.09
C ASN A 229 -3.52 12.27 9.59
N VAL A 230 -2.36 12.60 9.04
CA VAL A 230 -1.09 11.94 9.37
C VAL A 230 0.03 12.96 9.52
N ASP A 231 0.81 12.81 10.58
CA ASP A 231 2.11 13.45 10.80
C ASP A 231 3.17 12.36 10.91
N ALA A 232 4.18 12.36 10.04
CA ALA A 232 5.16 11.29 9.91
C ALA A 232 6.56 11.87 9.65
N GLY A 233 7.38 11.97 10.69
CA GLY A 233 8.68 12.64 10.58
C GLY A 233 8.50 14.09 10.13
N ARG A 234 9.09 14.42 8.98
CA ARG A 234 9.02 15.76 8.37
C ARG A 234 7.78 16.04 7.54
N TRP A 235 6.87 15.08 7.46
CA TRP A 235 5.74 15.10 6.55
C TRP A 235 4.44 15.23 7.31
N SER A 236 3.53 16.07 6.83
CA SER A 236 2.16 16.14 7.32
C SER A 236 1.18 16.15 6.15
N GLY A 237 0.01 15.55 6.35
CA GLY A 237 -0.97 15.46 5.29
C GLY A 237 -2.13 14.53 5.56
N THR A 238 -2.68 14.00 4.46
CA THR A 238 -3.86 13.13 4.51
C THR A 238 -3.64 11.85 3.71
N VAL A 239 -4.12 10.74 4.25
CA VAL A 239 -4.21 9.45 3.55
C VAL A 239 -5.67 9.08 3.38
N GLY A 240 -6.01 8.53 2.21
CA GLY A 240 -7.32 8.00 1.91
C GLY A 240 -7.26 6.48 1.74
N ALA A 241 -8.22 5.78 2.33
CA ALA A 241 -8.40 4.35 2.20
C ALA A 241 -9.87 4.01 1.91
N ILE A 242 -10.10 2.88 1.25
CA ILE A 242 -11.42 2.28 1.06
C ILE A 242 -11.49 1.05 1.96
N VAL A 243 -12.62 0.88 2.64
CA VAL A 243 -12.93 -0.32 3.41
C VAL A 243 -13.67 -1.29 2.51
N ARG A 244 -13.08 -2.47 2.29
CA ARG A 244 -13.69 -3.52 1.48
C ARG A 244 -14.62 -4.36 2.34
N PRO A 245 -15.67 -4.98 1.76
CA PRO A 245 -16.52 -5.90 2.51
C PRO A 245 -15.74 -7.11 3.03
N SER A 246 -16.11 -7.59 4.22
CA SER A 246 -15.63 -8.87 4.75
C SER A 246 -16.07 -10.04 3.84
N PRO A 247 -15.31 -11.14 3.77
CA PRO A 247 -15.74 -12.35 3.09
C PRO A 247 -17.09 -12.83 3.59
N VAL A 248 -17.95 -13.28 2.67
CA VAL A 248 -19.19 -13.96 3.05
C VAL A 248 -18.86 -15.24 3.81
N ALA A 249 -19.53 -15.43 4.96
CA ALA A 249 -19.48 -16.67 5.71
C ALA A 249 -20.17 -17.77 4.89
N GLN A 250 -19.40 -18.79 4.50
CA GLN A 250 -19.93 -19.94 3.76
C GLN A 250 -20.32 -21.05 4.73
N PRO A 251 -21.48 -21.70 4.55
CA PRO A 251 -21.81 -22.89 5.30
C PRO A 251 -20.79 -23.99 5.01
N SER A 252 -20.50 -24.77 6.05
CA SER A 252 -19.68 -25.97 5.94
C SER A 252 -20.31 -26.99 4.98
N ILE A 253 -19.48 -27.89 4.44
CA ILE A 253 -19.97 -28.97 3.57
C ILE A 253 -21.06 -29.82 4.26
N SER A 254 -20.98 -29.98 5.58
CA SER A 254 -21.96 -30.71 6.39
C SER A 254 -23.31 -29.99 6.42
N GLU A 255 -23.32 -28.68 6.59
CA GLU A 255 -24.54 -27.85 6.56
C GLU A 255 -25.16 -27.82 5.16
N ILE A 256 -24.33 -27.73 4.12
CA ILE A 256 -24.80 -27.81 2.72
C ILE A 256 -25.41 -29.19 2.47
N LYS A 257 -24.74 -30.27 2.88
CA LYS A 257 -25.21 -31.65 2.68
C LYS A 257 -26.60 -31.89 3.27
N ALA A 258 -26.92 -31.28 4.41
CA ALA A 258 -28.25 -31.37 5.02
C ALA A 258 -29.36 -30.79 4.12
N ASN A 259 -29.01 -29.87 3.21
CA ASN A 259 -29.94 -29.18 2.32
C ASN A 259 -29.95 -29.73 0.88
N VAL A 260 -29.08 -30.71 0.56
CA VAL A 260 -28.98 -31.30 -0.78
C VAL A 260 -29.71 -32.64 -0.85
N LYS A 261 -30.73 -32.73 -1.71
CA LYS A 261 -31.39 -34.01 -2.02
C LYS A 261 -30.50 -34.83 -2.96
N LEU A 262 -29.97 -35.94 -2.46
CA LEU A 262 -29.08 -36.83 -3.23
C LEU A 262 -29.81 -37.69 -4.27
N ALA A 263 -31.13 -37.87 -4.11
CA ALA A 263 -31.94 -38.69 -5.02
C ALA A 263 -31.92 -38.14 -6.46
N GLY A 264 -31.56 -38.99 -7.42
CA GLY A 264 -31.52 -38.64 -8.85
C GLY A 264 -30.21 -38.01 -9.32
N LEU A 265 -29.20 -37.92 -8.43
CA LEU A 265 -27.84 -37.49 -8.77
C LEU A 265 -26.89 -38.66 -9.07
N GLU A 266 -27.34 -39.92 -8.93
CA GLU A 266 -26.50 -41.09 -9.25
C GLU A 266 -26.03 -41.08 -10.72
N GLY A 267 -24.75 -41.35 -10.93
CA GLY A 267 -24.15 -41.40 -12.28
C GLY A 267 -24.05 -40.04 -13.00
N ARG A 268 -24.42 -38.92 -12.35
CA ARG A 268 -24.29 -37.59 -12.94
C ARG A 268 -22.93 -36.98 -12.63
N HIS A 269 -22.39 -36.23 -13.59
CA HIS A 269 -21.22 -35.40 -13.37
C HIS A 269 -21.67 -34.03 -12.84
N ALA A 270 -21.18 -33.64 -11.67
CA ALA A 270 -21.45 -32.33 -11.11
C ALA A 270 -20.37 -31.34 -11.57
N LEU A 271 -20.80 -30.17 -12.02
CA LEU A 271 -19.94 -28.99 -12.17
C LEU A 271 -20.05 -28.18 -10.88
N VAL A 272 -18.96 -28.06 -10.15
CA VAL A 272 -18.87 -27.15 -8.99
C VAL A 272 -18.44 -25.79 -9.52
N ILE A 273 -19.34 -24.80 -9.45
CA ILE A 273 -19.03 -23.41 -9.77
C ILE A 273 -18.88 -22.67 -8.43
N GLY A 274 -17.69 -22.14 -8.20
CA GLY A 274 -17.34 -21.36 -7.01
C GLY A 274 -16.31 -20.31 -7.35
#